data_AF-A0A3N5PW76-F1
#
_entry.id   AF-A0A3N5PW76-F1
#
_cell.length_a   1.000
_cell.length_b   1.000
_cell.length_c   1.000
_cell.angle_alpha   90.00
_cell.angle_beta   90.00
_cell.angle_gamma   90.00
#
_symmetry.space_group_name_H-M   'P 1'
#
loop_
_entity.id
_entity.type
_entity.pdbx_description
1 polymer ?
#
loop_
_entity_poly.entity_id
_entity_poly.type
_entity_poly.pdbx_seq_one_letter_code
_entity_poly.pdbx_strand_id
1 'polypeptide(L)'
;MEYKRILVISDLHMTSGKDPYTGVWSATEDFFWDNDFSRFLQFYGNDSPSLLIINGDLFDFLQVLIFPDDDEKKQYNIDASEINLKYGLRTSESASVFQVDKIFKGHPVFFESLASFIAKGNYVKILKGNHDIQLFWPKVQEQVIKNLEDIIGGGQKSVVRSNVEFLPWFFLIPGKIYVEHGNQYEYTTSFRNFLYPYLPFEYEDAGKQVELDLSSFLVRYFSNKMESVNPLADNIRPLSKYLGEFWKNYPYIFITSIGTAFRYLLKAFNKAKSISKMKKKSSAVGEKNNELIKAESEKFYNGEKWFEESLFKIDSMKAEPILSNGPYRFLWNMIKTPLKGLIWVLPFYALFLLPDFSDLLKINEIRNDILRTILNILFMLKIPEILAALLLTILLISIRTWLRKKKDKKGKSKSDEVRIMIRESALKIAELLKVKYVVFGHTHYADINKLNNDSFYFNTGTWMGIFAPEEELYRNSKQFTYFLYENDDAKLLHWNIERDFPEVVVVVETETPLTQDEDSILKIFFQRL
;
A
#
# COMPACT_ATOMS: atom_id res chain seq x y z
N MET A 1 21.81 -2.54 -25.07
CA MET A 1 20.87 -1.91 -26.01
C MET A 1 20.74 -0.46 -25.61
N GLU A 2 20.82 0.45 -26.57
CA GLU A 2 20.61 1.88 -26.32
C GLU A 2 19.15 2.19 -26.68
N TYR A 3 18.33 2.45 -25.66
CA TYR A 3 16.93 2.83 -25.86
C TYR A 3 16.88 4.32 -26.18
N LYS A 4 16.08 4.71 -27.17
CA LYS A 4 15.85 6.14 -27.47
C LYS A 4 15.25 6.83 -26.24
N ARG A 5 14.32 6.15 -25.58
CA ARG A 5 13.62 6.62 -24.38
C ARG A 5 13.28 5.49 -23.44
N ILE A 6 13.15 5.82 -22.17
CA ILE A 6 12.73 4.92 -21.10
C ILE A 6 11.52 5.54 -20.42
N LEU A 7 10.42 4.79 -20.40
CA LEU A 7 9.16 5.14 -19.75
C LEU A 7 9.03 4.26 -18.52
N VAL A 8 8.70 4.83 -17.37
CA VAL A 8 8.42 4.06 -16.15
C VAL A 8 7.03 4.43 -15.63
N ILE A 9 6.15 3.44 -15.57
CA ILE A 9 4.81 3.52 -14.96
C ILE A 9 4.73 2.56 -13.77
N SER A 10 3.78 2.73 -12.88
CA SER A 10 3.57 1.84 -11.74
C SER A 10 2.14 1.93 -11.21
N ASP A 11 1.78 1.01 -10.32
CA ASP A 11 0.56 1.07 -9.51
C ASP A 11 -0.68 1.20 -10.42
N LEU A 12 -0.87 0.20 -11.28
CA LEU A 12 -2.04 0.05 -12.15
C LEU A 12 -3.16 -0.69 -11.41
N HIS A 13 -2.81 -1.72 -10.63
CA HIS A 13 -3.74 -2.54 -9.85
C HIS A 13 -4.87 -3.18 -10.68
N MET A 14 -4.56 -3.71 -11.87
CA MET A 14 -5.58 -4.41 -12.66
C MET A 14 -6.06 -5.68 -11.94
N THR A 15 -7.38 -5.87 -11.92
CA THR A 15 -8.02 -7.03 -11.31
C THR A 15 -8.77 -7.86 -12.36
N SER A 16 -9.94 -8.39 -12.01
CA SER A 16 -10.79 -9.16 -12.91
C SER A 16 -11.30 -8.37 -14.11
N GLY A 17 -11.19 -7.03 -14.08
CA GLY A 17 -11.59 -6.16 -15.16
C GLY A 17 -13.08 -6.19 -15.47
N LYS A 18 -13.38 -6.02 -16.76
CA LYS A 18 -14.73 -5.99 -17.29
C LYS A 18 -15.20 -7.40 -17.66
N ASP A 19 -16.34 -7.82 -17.14
CA ASP A 19 -16.95 -9.09 -17.54
C ASP A 19 -17.30 -9.04 -19.05
N PRO A 20 -16.79 -9.98 -19.88
CA PRO A 20 -16.92 -9.90 -21.32
C PRO A 20 -18.34 -10.17 -21.83
N TYR A 21 -19.20 -10.80 -21.03
CA TYR A 21 -20.57 -11.16 -21.43
C TYR A 21 -21.58 -10.07 -21.08
N THR A 22 -21.43 -9.47 -19.91
CA THR A 22 -22.34 -8.45 -19.36
C THR A 22 -21.83 -7.04 -19.58
N GLY A 23 -20.52 -6.87 -19.77
CA GLY A 23 -19.86 -5.58 -19.86
C GLY A 23 -19.76 -4.83 -18.52
N VAL A 24 -20.07 -5.49 -17.39
CA VAL A 24 -20.01 -4.89 -16.06
C VAL A 24 -18.61 -5.04 -15.48
N TRP A 25 -18.10 -3.99 -14.85
CA TRP A 25 -16.81 -4.02 -14.16
C TRP A 25 -16.90 -4.72 -12.80
N SER A 26 -15.82 -5.40 -12.40
CA SER A 26 -15.68 -5.90 -11.03
C SER A 26 -15.78 -4.77 -10.01
N ALA A 27 -16.42 -5.03 -8.87
CA ALA A 27 -16.52 -4.07 -7.77
C ALA A 27 -15.18 -3.80 -7.07
N THR A 28 -14.21 -4.70 -7.25
CA THR A 28 -12.84 -4.60 -6.76
C THR A 28 -11.86 -4.15 -7.83
N GLU A 29 -12.35 -3.68 -8.99
CA GLU A 29 -11.47 -3.12 -10.02
C GLU A 29 -11.05 -1.70 -9.66
N ASP A 30 -9.77 -1.41 -9.86
CA ASP A 30 -9.19 -0.08 -9.67
C ASP A 30 -8.71 0.55 -10.97
N PHE A 31 -8.51 -0.25 -12.02
CA PHE A 31 -8.06 0.21 -13.33
C PHE A 31 -9.19 0.18 -14.37
N PHE A 32 -9.55 1.35 -14.91
CA PHE A 32 -10.63 1.47 -15.90
C PHE A 32 -10.19 2.07 -17.24
N TRP A 33 -8.88 2.26 -17.43
CA TRP A 33 -8.35 3.20 -18.44
C TRP A 33 -7.55 2.51 -19.55
N ASP A 34 -7.95 1.31 -19.97
CA ASP A 34 -7.32 0.56 -21.07
C ASP A 34 -7.12 1.42 -22.33
N ASN A 35 -8.13 2.22 -22.70
CA ASN A 35 -8.07 3.09 -23.88
C ASN A 35 -7.07 4.24 -23.72
N ASP A 36 -6.94 4.80 -22.51
CA ASP A 36 -6.00 5.91 -22.26
C ASP A 36 -4.57 5.39 -22.28
N PHE A 37 -4.34 4.20 -21.71
CA PHE A 37 -3.07 3.48 -21.82
C PHE A 37 -2.73 3.14 -23.28
N SER A 38 -3.72 2.72 -24.07
CA SER A 38 -3.52 2.46 -25.51
C SER A 38 -2.99 3.69 -26.24
N ARG A 39 -3.61 4.86 -26.04
CA ARG A 39 -3.19 6.11 -26.68
C ARG A 39 -1.80 6.56 -26.22
N PHE A 40 -1.49 6.39 -24.93
CA PHE A 40 -0.15 6.59 -24.40
C PHE A 40 0.91 5.73 -25.10
N LEU A 41 0.67 4.42 -25.28
CA LEU A 41 1.62 3.54 -25.98
C LEU A 41 1.72 3.85 -27.48
N GLN A 42 0.62 4.23 -28.11
CA GLN A 42 0.63 4.64 -29.52
C GLN A 42 1.50 5.88 -29.75
N PHE A 43 1.44 6.85 -28.83
CA PHE A 43 2.27 8.06 -28.87
C PHE A 43 3.77 7.74 -28.82
N TYR A 44 4.18 6.83 -27.94
CA TYR A 44 5.60 6.49 -27.77
C TYR A 44 6.12 5.34 -28.64
N GLY A 45 5.22 4.57 -29.27
CA GLY A 45 5.54 3.27 -29.87
C GLY A 45 6.06 3.30 -31.32
N ASN A 46 5.94 4.42 -32.04
CA ASN A 46 6.28 4.48 -33.47
C ASN A 46 7.76 4.83 -33.75
N ASP A 47 8.45 5.47 -32.80
CA ASP A 47 9.84 5.93 -32.95
C ASP A 47 10.81 5.09 -32.10
N SER A 48 10.92 3.80 -32.42
CA SER A 48 11.63 2.76 -31.66
C SER A 48 13.18 2.90 -31.66
N PRO A 49 13.89 2.20 -30.73
CA PRO A 49 13.35 1.42 -29.62
C PRO A 49 13.09 2.25 -28.37
N SER A 50 11.84 2.22 -27.91
CA SER A 50 11.44 2.66 -26.57
C SER A 50 11.48 1.48 -25.60
N LEU A 51 11.79 1.74 -24.32
CA LEU A 51 11.64 0.78 -23.23
C LEU A 51 10.50 1.25 -22.31
N LEU A 52 9.50 0.41 -22.09
CA LEU A 52 8.51 0.56 -21.04
C LEU A 52 8.91 -0.30 -19.83
N ILE A 53 9.02 0.31 -18.66
CA ILE A 53 9.18 -0.36 -17.39
C ILE A 53 7.87 -0.25 -16.62
N ILE A 54 7.28 -1.38 -16.28
CA ILE A 54 6.14 -1.48 -15.39
C ILE A 54 6.70 -1.79 -14.00
N ASN A 55 6.76 -0.77 -13.14
CA ASN A 55 7.51 -0.75 -11.88
C ASN A 55 6.65 -1.19 -10.68
N GLY A 56 6.17 -2.43 -10.73
CA GLY A 56 5.37 -3.03 -9.66
C GLY A 56 3.89 -2.66 -9.69
N ASP A 57 3.11 -3.52 -9.03
CA ASP A 57 1.66 -3.42 -8.88
C ASP A 57 0.93 -3.23 -10.23
N LEU A 58 1.36 -4.02 -11.23
CA LEU A 58 0.67 -4.19 -12.51
C LEU A 58 -0.69 -4.87 -12.29
N PHE A 59 -0.67 -5.91 -11.47
CA PHE A 59 -1.85 -6.69 -11.09
C PHE A 59 -2.15 -6.51 -9.60
N ASP A 60 -3.42 -6.67 -9.23
CA ASP A 60 -3.80 -6.90 -7.84
C ASP A 60 -4.42 -8.29 -7.68
N PHE A 61 -3.57 -9.30 -7.46
CA PHE A 61 -4.03 -10.68 -7.30
C PHE A 61 -4.91 -10.88 -6.05
N LEU A 62 -4.83 -9.98 -5.06
CA LEU A 62 -5.60 -10.11 -3.81
C LEU A 62 -7.05 -9.69 -4.01
N GLN A 63 -7.32 -8.85 -5.00
CA GLN A 63 -8.64 -8.37 -5.38
C GLN A 63 -9.25 -9.10 -6.59
N VAL A 64 -8.59 -10.09 -7.17
CA VAL A 64 -9.21 -11.02 -8.14
C VAL A 64 -10.12 -12.00 -7.41
N LEU A 65 -11.41 -11.66 -7.33
CA LEU A 65 -12.46 -12.42 -6.62
C LEU A 65 -13.32 -13.29 -7.57
N ILE A 66 -12.76 -13.71 -8.71
CA ILE A 66 -13.35 -14.72 -9.59
C ILE A 66 -12.83 -16.10 -9.17
N PHE A 67 -13.72 -17.10 -9.17
CA PHE A 67 -13.41 -18.48 -8.81
C PHE A 67 -13.47 -19.40 -10.04
N PRO A 68 -12.58 -20.42 -10.12
CA PRO A 68 -12.63 -21.38 -11.20
C PRO A 68 -13.86 -22.28 -11.08
N ASP A 69 -14.48 -22.60 -12.20
CA ASP A 69 -15.45 -23.69 -12.29
C ASP A 69 -14.75 -25.07 -12.21
N ASP A 70 -15.51 -26.16 -12.29
CA ASP A 70 -14.94 -27.51 -12.13
C ASP A 70 -14.02 -27.95 -13.27
N ASP A 71 -14.16 -27.38 -14.47
CA ASP A 71 -13.28 -27.68 -15.59
C ASP A 71 -12.03 -26.80 -15.54
N GLU A 72 -12.15 -25.54 -15.15
CA GLU A 72 -11.03 -24.65 -14.88
C GLU A 72 -10.18 -25.20 -13.72
N LYS A 73 -10.79 -25.73 -12.64
CA LYS A 73 -10.02 -26.38 -11.56
C LYS A 73 -9.13 -27.51 -12.07
N LYS A 74 -9.64 -28.35 -12.98
CA LYS A 74 -8.85 -29.44 -13.59
C LYS A 74 -7.78 -28.89 -14.53
N GLN A 75 -8.14 -27.93 -15.38
CA GLN A 75 -7.23 -27.33 -16.36
C GLN A 75 -6.01 -26.69 -15.69
N TYR A 76 -6.23 -25.90 -14.64
CA TYR A 76 -5.18 -25.18 -13.93
C TYR A 76 -4.59 -25.99 -12.76
N ASN A 77 -5.13 -27.17 -12.47
CA ASN A 77 -4.76 -27.99 -11.31
C ASN A 77 -4.88 -27.20 -9.99
N ILE A 78 -6.08 -26.67 -9.74
CA ILE A 78 -6.45 -25.91 -8.54
C ILE A 78 -7.26 -26.81 -7.61
N ASP A 79 -6.72 -27.10 -6.43
CA ASP A 79 -7.43 -27.84 -5.39
C ASP A 79 -8.52 -26.99 -4.73
N ALA A 80 -9.57 -27.64 -4.21
CA ALA A 80 -10.64 -26.95 -3.49
C ALA A 80 -10.14 -26.18 -2.26
N SER A 81 -9.03 -26.60 -1.65
CA SER A 81 -8.39 -25.95 -0.50
C SER A 81 -7.83 -24.54 -0.82
N GLU A 82 -7.48 -24.29 -2.08
CA GLU A 82 -6.99 -23.00 -2.59
C GLU A 82 -8.11 -21.96 -2.61
N ILE A 83 -9.38 -22.41 -2.62
CA ILE A 83 -10.54 -21.57 -2.80
C ILE A 83 -11.12 -21.16 -1.45
N ASN A 84 -11.16 -19.86 -1.18
CA ASN A 84 -11.99 -19.30 -0.13
C ASN A 84 -13.04 -18.36 -0.74
N LEU A 85 -14.29 -18.80 -0.81
CA LEU A 85 -15.39 -18.03 -1.40
C LEU A 85 -15.58 -16.63 -0.79
N LYS A 86 -15.05 -16.39 0.41
CA LYS A 86 -15.16 -15.10 1.09
C LYS A 86 -13.92 -14.22 0.92
N TYR A 87 -12.75 -14.79 0.66
CA TYR A 87 -11.46 -14.06 0.68
C TYR A 87 -10.58 -14.35 -0.54
N GLY A 88 -11.15 -14.83 -1.63
CA GLY A 88 -10.43 -15.14 -2.86
C GLY A 88 -9.54 -16.39 -2.79
N LEU A 89 -8.79 -16.61 -3.87
CA LEU A 89 -7.83 -17.70 -4.02
C LEU A 89 -6.59 -17.49 -3.15
N ARG A 90 -5.91 -18.57 -2.72
CA ARG A 90 -4.58 -18.47 -2.08
C ARG A 90 -3.51 -18.10 -3.12
N THR A 91 -2.24 -18.12 -2.74
CA THR A 91 -1.11 -17.54 -3.49
C THR A 91 -0.23 -18.61 -4.17
N SER A 92 -0.79 -19.78 -4.45
CA SER A 92 -0.10 -20.86 -5.17
C SER A 92 0.17 -20.48 -6.63
N GLU A 93 1.15 -21.14 -7.24
CA GLU A 93 1.49 -20.96 -8.66
C GLU A 93 0.28 -21.21 -9.57
N SER A 94 -0.47 -22.30 -9.37
CA SER A 94 -1.63 -22.64 -10.22
C SER A 94 -2.78 -21.65 -10.08
N ALA A 95 -3.11 -21.25 -8.85
CA ALA A 95 -4.13 -20.23 -8.61
C ALA A 95 -3.75 -18.89 -9.28
N SER A 96 -2.48 -18.50 -9.18
CA SER A 96 -1.98 -17.24 -9.75
C SER A 96 -2.00 -17.25 -11.28
N VAL A 97 -1.66 -18.38 -11.91
CA VAL A 97 -1.76 -18.55 -13.39
C VAL A 97 -3.21 -18.37 -13.86
N PHE A 98 -4.17 -18.96 -13.14
CA PHE A 98 -5.60 -18.75 -13.43
C PHE A 98 -6.01 -17.29 -13.31
N GLN A 99 -5.55 -16.59 -12.27
CA GLN A 99 -5.87 -15.16 -12.08
C GLN A 99 -5.32 -14.30 -13.22
N VAL A 100 -4.11 -14.57 -13.72
CA VAL A 100 -3.56 -13.89 -14.91
C VAL A 100 -4.49 -14.01 -16.11
N ASP A 101 -5.01 -15.21 -16.38
CA ASP A 101 -5.91 -15.42 -17.52
C ASP A 101 -7.24 -14.68 -17.36
N LYS A 102 -7.75 -14.51 -16.13
CA LYS A 102 -8.95 -13.70 -15.88
C LYS A 102 -8.67 -12.21 -16.07
N ILE A 103 -7.53 -11.71 -15.58
CA ILE A 103 -7.11 -10.31 -15.78
C ILE A 103 -6.97 -10.00 -17.28
N PHE A 104 -6.32 -10.88 -18.05
CA PHE A 104 -6.17 -10.71 -19.51
C PHE A 104 -7.50 -10.65 -20.25
N LYS A 105 -8.48 -11.47 -19.85
CA LYS A 105 -9.83 -11.45 -20.41
C LYS A 105 -10.60 -10.18 -20.01
N GLY A 106 -10.33 -9.63 -18.84
CA GLY A 106 -10.96 -8.41 -18.32
C GLY A 106 -10.47 -7.11 -18.95
N HIS A 107 -9.23 -7.11 -19.48
CA HIS A 107 -8.56 -5.92 -20.04
C HIS A 107 -7.99 -6.14 -21.46
N PRO A 108 -8.81 -6.57 -22.44
CA PRO A 108 -8.31 -6.92 -23.77
C PRO A 108 -7.58 -5.75 -24.46
N VAL A 109 -8.13 -4.53 -24.36
CA VAL A 109 -7.56 -3.35 -25.03
C VAL A 109 -6.17 -3.00 -24.46
N PHE A 110 -5.97 -3.16 -23.16
CA PHE A 110 -4.67 -2.93 -22.52
C PHE A 110 -3.61 -3.88 -23.11
N PHE A 111 -3.87 -5.18 -23.09
CA PHE A 111 -2.89 -6.18 -23.52
C PHE A 111 -2.71 -6.22 -25.04
N GLU A 112 -3.74 -5.95 -25.83
CA GLU A 112 -3.63 -5.74 -27.28
C GLU A 112 -2.70 -4.57 -27.60
N SER A 113 -2.82 -3.47 -26.86
CA SER A 113 -1.97 -2.30 -27.04
C SER A 113 -0.53 -2.56 -26.63
N LEU A 114 -0.32 -3.28 -25.51
CA LEU A 114 1.02 -3.69 -25.07
C LEU A 114 1.68 -4.64 -26.08
N ALA A 115 0.93 -5.62 -26.57
CA ALA A 115 1.34 -6.56 -27.60
C ALA A 115 1.72 -5.82 -28.90
N SER A 116 0.91 -4.86 -29.34
CA SER A 116 1.20 -4.01 -30.50
C SER A 116 2.47 -3.17 -30.31
N PHE A 117 2.66 -2.60 -29.10
CA PHE A 117 3.87 -1.85 -28.76
C PHE A 117 5.13 -2.72 -28.87
N ILE A 118 5.08 -3.96 -28.38
CA ILE A 118 6.17 -4.94 -28.49
C ILE A 118 6.41 -5.34 -29.96
N ALA A 119 5.35 -5.60 -30.74
CA ALA A 119 5.44 -5.97 -32.14
C ALA A 119 6.18 -4.92 -33.00
N LYS A 120 6.12 -3.64 -32.61
CA LYS A 120 6.87 -2.53 -33.24
C LYS A 120 8.38 -2.51 -32.89
N GLY A 121 8.88 -3.53 -32.17
CA GLY A 121 10.27 -3.66 -31.79
C GLY A 121 10.65 -2.91 -30.50
N ASN A 122 9.67 -2.48 -29.72
CA ASN A 122 9.91 -1.88 -28.41
C ASN A 122 10.06 -2.96 -27.32
N TYR A 123 10.59 -2.57 -26.16
CA TYR A 123 10.88 -3.45 -25.04
C TYR A 123 9.96 -3.19 -23.86
N VAL A 124 9.63 -4.24 -23.12
CA VAL A 124 8.85 -4.15 -21.88
C VAL A 124 9.61 -4.88 -20.77
N LYS A 125 9.83 -4.21 -19.65
CA LYS A 125 10.38 -4.81 -18.43
C LYS A 125 9.35 -4.71 -17.32
N ILE A 126 9.13 -5.81 -16.60
CA ILE A 126 8.13 -5.89 -15.54
C ILE A 126 8.84 -6.17 -14.22
N LEU A 127 8.63 -5.30 -13.24
CA LEU A 127 9.02 -5.48 -11.85
C LEU A 127 7.77 -5.82 -11.05
N LYS A 128 7.92 -6.63 -10.00
CA LYS A 128 6.85 -6.92 -9.04
C LYS A 128 6.88 -5.91 -7.89
N GLY A 129 5.70 -5.53 -7.40
CA GLY A 129 5.44 -4.81 -6.16
C GLY A 129 4.90 -5.74 -5.08
N ASN A 130 4.10 -5.20 -4.16
CA ASN A 130 3.50 -5.98 -3.07
C ASN A 130 2.15 -6.61 -3.44
N HIS A 131 1.40 -6.05 -4.40
CA HIS A 131 0.10 -6.57 -4.84
C HIS A 131 0.21 -7.65 -5.91
N ASP A 132 1.33 -7.66 -6.65
CA ASP A 132 1.66 -8.67 -7.66
C ASP A 132 2.89 -9.52 -7.33
N ILE A 133 3.17 -9.73 -6.04
CA ILE A 133 4.29 -10.57 -5.58
C ILE A 133 4.30 -11.98 -6.20
N GLN A 134 3.13 -12.50 -6.62
CA GLN A 134 2.98 -13.77 -7.34
C GLN A 134 3.64 -13.79 -8.72
N LEU A 135 4.03 -12.64 -9.30
CA LEU A 135 4.94 -12.58 -10.46
C LEU A 135 6.31 -13.19 -10.17
N PHE A 136 6.63 -13.51 -8.91
CA PHE A 136 7.73 -14.39 -8.52
C PHE A 136 7.69 -15.76 -9.20
N TRP A 137 6.49 -16.32 -9.44
CA TRP A 137 6.35 -17.67 -9.97
C TRP A 137 6.74 -17.75 -11.46
N PRO A 138 7.67 -18.63 -11.85
CA PRO A 138 8.06 -18.76 -13.25
C PRO A 138 6.90 -19.07 -14.19
N LYS A 139 5.93 -19.91 -13.78
CA LYS A 139 4.76 -20.19 -14.64
C LYS A 139 3.79 -19.02 -14.75
N VAL A 140 3.74 -18.13 -13.77
CA VAL A 140 2.91 -16.92 -13.85
C VAL A 140 3.51 -15.96 -14.88
N GLN A 141 4.83 -15.77 -14.85
CA GLN A 141 5.55 -15.00 -15.88
C GLN A 141 5.36 -15.61 -17.28
N GLU A 142 5.55 -16.93 -17.41
CA GLU A 142 5.34 -17.64 -18.68
C GLU A 142 3.89 -17.51 -19.19
N GLN A 143 2.90 -17.53 -18.30
CA GLN A 143 1.50 -17.33 -18.69
C GLN A 143 1.26 -15.92 -19.26
N VAL A 144 1.84 -14.88 -18.65
CA VAL A 144 1.76 -13.50 -19.19
C VAL A 144 2.38 -13.44 -20.59
N ILE A 145 3.56 -14.04 -20.78
CA ILE A 145 4.24 -14.11 -22.09
C ILE A 145 3.36 -14.83 -23.11
N LYS A 146 2.86 -16.02 -22.76
CA LYS A 146 2.01 -16.83 -23.63
C LYS A 146 0.76 -16.08 -24.05
N ASN A 147 0.09 -15.40 -23.12
CA ASN A 147 -1.11 -14.63 -23.44
C ASN A 147 -0.79 -13.48 -24.41
N LEU A 148 0.34 -12.78 -24.24
CA LEU A 148 0.80 -11.76 -25.19
C LEU A 148 1.16 -12.36 -26.57
N GLU A 149 1.81 -13.52 -26.61
CA GLU A 149 2.12 -14.26 -27.85
C GLU A 149 0.85 -14.65 -28.61
N ASP A 150 -0.18 -15.08 -27.88
CA ASP A 150 -1.46 -15.50 -28.45
C ASP A 150 -2.27 -14.31 -28.99
N ILE A 151 -2.14 -13.12 -28.39
CA ILE A 151 -2.73 -11.87 -28.90
C ILE A 151 -2.10 -11.44 -30.23
N ILE A 152 -0.77 -11.46 -30.36
CA ILE A 152 -0.09 -11.03 -31.61
C ILE A 152 -0.35 -12.04 -32.74
N GLY A 153 -0.30 -13.34 -32.44
CA GLY A 153 -0.41 -14.40 -33.44
C GLY A 153 0.75 -14.45 -34.46
N GLY A 154 0.72 -15.45 -35.36
CA GLY A 154 1.62 -15.54 -36.52
C GLY A 154 3.13 -15.67 -36.22
N GLY A 155 3.97 -15.22 -37.17
CA GLY A 155 5.45 -15.35 -37.11
C GLY A 155 6.18 -14.36 -36.19
N GLN A 156 5.45 -13.58 -35.39
CA GLN A 156 6.01 -12.54 -34.51
C GLN A 156 6.02 -12.94 -33.02
N LYS A 157 5.59 -14.15 -32.66
CA LYS A 157 5.64 -14.65 -31.27
C LYS A 157 7.04 -14.56 -30.65
N SER A 158 8.08 -14.84 -31.43
CA SER A 158 9.48 -14.75 -30.99
C SER A 158 9.91 -13.34 -30.55
N VAL A 159 9.27 -12.29 -31.08
CA VAL A 159 9.53 -10.90 -30.68
C VAL A 159 9.09 -10.68 -29.23
N VAL A 160 7.94 -11.23 -28.82
CA VAL A 160 7.46 -11.11 -27.43
C VAL A 160 8.48 -11.69 -26.45
N ARG A 161 8.91 -12.94 -26.68
CA ARG A 161 9.90 -13.60 -25.81
C ARG A 161 11.24 -12.88 -25.76
N SER A 162 11.64 -12.22 -26.84
CA SER A 162 12.91 -11.50 -26.90
C SER A 162 12.85 -10.13 -26.23
N ASN A 163 11.66 -9.52 -26.19
CA ASN A 163 11.50 -8.11 -25.81
C ASN A 163 10.78 -7.89 -24.48
N VAL A 164 10.17 -8.92 -23.90
CA VAL A 164 9.56 -8.86 -22.57
C VAL A 164 10.44 -9.57 -21.54
N GLU A 165 10.79 -8.87 -20.47
CA GLU A 165 11.64 -9.41 -19.41
C GLU A 165 11.03 -9.13 -18.03
N PHE A 166 10.96 -10.14 -17.18
CA PHE A 166 10.63 -9.99 -15.77
C PHE A 166 11.90 -9.80 -14.96
N LEU A 167 12.00 -8.66 -14.29
CA LEU A 167 13.11 -8.34 -13.42
C LEU A 167 12.76 -8.75 -11.98
N PRO A 168 13.62 -9.48 -11.28
CA PRO A 168 13.27 -10.02 -9.97
C PRO A 168 13.28 -8.95 -8.87
N TRP A 169 14.02 -7.85 -9.04
CA TRP A 169 14.17 -6.81 -8.01
C TRP A 169 14.26 -5.37 -8.54
N PHE A 170 15.20 -5.06 -9.44
CA PHE A 170 15.39 -3.69 -9.92
C PHE A 170 15.81 -3.65 -11.39
N PHE A 171 15.65 -2.48 -12.01
CA PHE A 171 16.30 -2.12 -13.27
C PHE A 171 17.43 -1.12 -12.99
N LEU A 172 18.58 -1.31 -13.63
CA LEU A 172 19.75 -0.45 -13.46
C LEU A 172 20.39 -0.12 -14.81
N ILE A 173 20.61 1.17 -15.04
CA ILE A 173 21.61 1.67 -15.99
C ILE A 173 22.72 2.29 -15.16
N PRO A 174 23.91 1.67 -15.09
CA PRO A 174 24.98 2.16 -14.25
C PRO A 174 25.33 3.63 -14.47
N GLY A 175 25.54 4.36 -13.38
CA GLY A 175 25.82 5.80 -13.42
C GLY A 175 24.62 6.68 -13.75
N LYS A 176 23.48 6.12 -14.19
CA LYS A 176 22.36 6.88 -14.75
C LYS A 176 21.07 6.68 -13.97
N ILE A 177 20.51 5.47 -13.94
CA ILE A 177 19.14 5.22 -13.44
C ILE A 177 19.08 3.95 -12.62
N TYR A 178 18.45 4.01 -11.45
CA TYR A 178 17.98 2.85 -10.69
C TYR A 178 16.45 2.91 -10.54
N VAL A 179 15.76 1.81 -10.83
CA VAL A 179 14.31 1.69 -10.70
C VAL A 179 13.97 0.45 -9.87
N GLU A 180 13.19 0.63 -8.82
CA GLU A 180 12.52 -0.47 -8.10
C GLU A 180 11.16 0.01 -7.61
N HIS A 181 10.25 -0.89 -7.21
CA HIS A 181 8.90 -0.47 -6.84
C HIS A 181 8.89 0.43 -5.58
N GLY A 182 9.67 0.08 -4.55
CA GLY A 182 9.89 0.90 -3.35
C GLY A 182 9.19 0.41 -2.06
N ASN A 183 8.36 -0.65 -2.15
CA ASN A 183 7.60 -1.20 -1.01
C ASN A 183 8.46 -1.73 0.14
N GLN A 184 9.71 -2.12 -0.12
CA GLN A 184 10.58 -2.65 0.93
C GLN A 184 10.90 -1.63 2.04
N TYR A 185 10.75 -0.33 1.79
CA TYR A 185 11.04 0.73 2.77
C TYR A 185 9.84 1.14 3.62
N GLU A 186 8.65 0.61 3.33
CA GLU A 186 7.46 0.80 4.16
C GLU A 186 7.16 -0.47 4.96
N TYR A 187 7.03 -0.31 6.28
CA TYR A 187 6.96 -1.41 7.24
C TYR A 187 5.69 -2.27 7.14
N THR A 188 4.62 -1.77 6.49
CA THR A 188 3.40 -2.55 6.22
C THR A 188 3.50 -3.42 4.98
N THR A 189 4.35 -3.06 4.03
CA THR A 189 4.41 -3.61 2.66
C THR A 189 5.76 -4.28 2.34
N SER A 190 6.68 -4.27 3.31
CA SER A 190 7.99 -4.92 3.20
C SER A 190 7.89 -6.45 3.38
N PHE A 191 8.77 -7.16 2.67
CA PHE A 191 8.86 -8.61 2.69
C PHE A 191 10.16 -9.02 3.34
N ARG A 192 10.14 -10.14 4.08
CA ARG A 192 11.39 -10.64 4.67
C ARG A 192 12.38 -11.13 3.62
N ASN A 193 11.86 -11.82 2.59
CA ASN A 193 12.64 -12.44 1.53
C ASN A 193 12.05 -12.04 0.17
N PHE A 194 12.21 -10.79 -0.25
CA PHE A 194 11.52 -10.25 -1.43
C PHE A 194 11.85 -10.94 -2.76
N LEU A 195 13.07 -11.50 -2.90
CA LEU A 195 13.49 -12.27 -4.07
C LEU A 195 13.05 -13.74 -4.00
N TYR A 196 12.79 -14.24 -2.80
CA TYR A 196 12.34 -15.61 -2.56
C TYR A 196 11.21 -15.64 -1.52
N PRO A 197 10.03 -15.08 -1.83
CA PRO A 197 8.97 -14.75 -0.86
C PRO A 197 8.13 -15.97 -0.50
N TYR A 198 8.74 -17.14 -0.38
CA TYR A 198 8.03 -18.35 0.02
C TYR A 198 7.56 -18.25 1.46
N LEU A 199 6.31 -18.66 1.66
CA LEU A 199 5.82 -18.96 2.98
C LEU A 199 6.67 -20.12 3.55
N PRO A 200 7.31 -19.97 4.74
CA PRO A 200 8.31 -20.92 5.23
C PRO A 200 7.73 -22.28 5.69
N PHE A 201 6.44 -22.50 5.43
CA PHE A 201 5.71 -23.72 5.68
C PHE A 201 4.73 -23.97 4.54
N GLU A 202 4.46 -25.25 4.30
CA GLU A 202 3.46 -25.68 3.34
C GLU A 202 2.16 -25.96 4.09
N TYR A 203 1.04 -25.71 3.43
CA TYR A 203 -0.24 -26.21 3.90
C TYR A 203 -0.35 -27.66 3.46
N GLU A 204 -0.72 -28.56 4.38
CA GLU A 204 -0.93 -29.99 4.04
C GLU A 204 -1.96 -30.15 2.92
N ASP A 205 -2.95 -29.24 2.89
CA ASP A 205 -4.03 -29.17 1.90
C ASP A 205 -3.69 -28.32 0.67
N ALA A 206 -2.68 -27.44 0.71
CA ALA A 206 -2.52 -26.35 -0.27
C ALA A 206 -1.04 -26.00 -0.50
N GLY A 207 -0.32 -26.90 -1.16
CA GLY A 207 1.11 -26.86 -1.56
C GLY A 207 1.97 -25.66 -1.12
N LYS A 208 2.74 -25.11 -2.06
CA LYS A 208 3.60 -23.95 -1.82
C LYS A 208 2.85 -22.65 -2.05
N GLN A 209 3.07 -21.69 -1.16
CA GLN A 209 2.40 -20.39 -1.14
C GLN A 209 3.43 -19.27 -1.04
N VAL A 210 3.06 -18.09 -1.54
CA VAL A 210 3.80 -16.85 -1.31
C VAL A 210 3.41 -16.28 0.06
N GLU A 211 4.41 -15.84 0.83
CA GLU A 211 4.23 -15.09 2.08
C GLU A 211 3.59 -13.74 1.76
N LEU A 212 2.57 -13.33 2.51
CA LEU A 212 1.95 -12.01 2.37
C LEU A 212 2.58 -11.04 3.38
N ASP A 213 2.84 -9.81 2.95
CA ASP A 213 3.08 -8.69 3.86
C ASP A 213 1.79 -8.31 4.63
N LEU A 214 1.90 -7.35 5.55
CA LEU A 214 0.77 -6.97 6.39
C LEU A 214 -0.32 -6.25 5.61
N SER A 215 0.05 -5.37 4.65
CA SER A 215 -0.92 -4.67 3.82
C SER A 215 -1.73 -5.67 3.01
N SER A 216 -1.05 -6.58 2.31
CA SER A 216 -1.68 -7.64 1.52
C SER A 216 -2.61 -8.54 2.35
N PHE A 217 -2.21 -8.85 3.59
CA PHE A 217 -3.06 -9.56 4.53
C PHE A 217 -4.33 -8.77 4.87
N LEU A 218 -4.21 -7.46 5.11
CA LEU A 218 -5.35 -6.59 5.40
C LEU A 218 -6.26 -6.41 4.19
N VAL A 219 -5.72 -6.26 2.97
CA VAL A 219 -6.54 -6.21 1.75
C VAL A 219 -7.46 -7.43 1.68
N ARG A 220 -6.86 -8.62 1.75
CA ARG A 220 -7.57 -9.90 1.65
C ARG A 220 -8.64 -10.11 2.71
N TYR A 221 -8.35 -9.82 3.99
CA TYR A 221 -9.23 -10.17 5.10
C TYR A 221 -10.06 -8.99 5.65
N PHE A 222 -9.82 -7.78 5.17
CA PHE A 222 -10.47 -6.55 5.63
C PHE A 222 -11.00 -5.69 4.46
N SER A 223 -10.13 -5.20 3.56
CA SER A 223 -10.51 -4.21 2.53
C SER A 223 -11.51 -4.75 1.51
N ASN A 224 -11.28 -5.94 0.96
CA ASN A 224 -12.16 -6.53 -0.06
C ASN A 224 -13.64 -6.60 0.38
N LYS A 225 -13.87 -6.79 1.69
CA LYS A 225 -15.23 -6.82 2.25
C LYS A 225 -15.86 -5.44 2.35
N MET A 226 -15.07 -4.39 2.55
CA MET A 226 -15.56 -3.02 2.49
C MET A 226 -15.86 -2.60 1.05
N GLU A 227 -15.01 -2.97 0.10
CA GLU A 227 -15.21 -2.66 -1.32
C GLU A 227 -16.42 -3.34 -1.92
N SER A 228 -16.79 -4.53 -1.41
CA SER A 228 -18.03 -5.20 -1.82
C SER A 228 -19.30 -4.36 -1.61
N VAL A 229 -19.26 -3.35 -0.74
CA VAL A 229 -20.38 -2.41 -0.53
C VAL A 229 -20.08 -0.98 -0.94
N ASN A 230 -18.81 -0.63 -1.10
CA ASN A 230 -18.38 0.69 -1.54
C ASN A 230 -17.12 0.55 -2.42
N PRO A 231 -17.28 0.38 -3.74
CA PRO A 231 -16.16 0.29 -4.68
C PRO A 231 -15.20 1.49 -4.55
N LEU A 232 -13.90 1.28 -4.77
CA LEU A 232 -12.84 2.31 -4.66
C LEU A 232 -12.65 2.86 -3.24
N ALA A 233 -13.07 2.11 -2.22
CA ALA A 233 -12.96 2.47 -0.80
C ALA A 233 -11.52 2.84 -0.38
N ASP A 234 -10.58 2.06 -0.86
CA ASP A 234 -9.15 2.13 -0.62
C ASP A 234 -8.45 3.20 -1.47
N ASN A 235 -9.16 3.84 -2.41
CA ASN A 235 -8.70 5.00 -3.19
C ASN A 235 -9.01 6.35 -2.54
N ILE A 236 -9.84 6.35 -1.48
CA ILE A 236 -10.23 7.57 -0.78
C ILE A 236 -9.12 7.99 0.20
N ARG A 237 -8.74 9.27 0.14
CA ARG A 237 -7.72 9.88 1.00
C ARG A 237 -8.28 11.13 1.70
N PRO A 238 -7.94 11.36 2.99
CA PRO A 238 -7.18 10.48 3.86
C PRO A 238 -8.02 9.27 4.32
N LEU A 239 -7.40 8.09 4.38
CA LEU A 239 -8.06 6.83 4.75
C LEU A 239 -8.77 6.89 6.12
N SER A 240 -8.23 7.67 7.07
CA SER A 240 -8.82 7.84 8.40
C SER A 240 -10.21 8.48 8.38
N LYS A 241 -10.45 9.42 7.46
CA LYS A 241 -11.74 10.09 7.28
C LYS A 241 -12.75 9.11 6.68
N TYR A 242 -12.32 8.36 5.66
CA TYR A 242 -13.14 7.31 5.06
C TYR A 242 -13.53 6.23 6.07
N LEU A 243 -12.59 5.68 6.83
CA LEU A 243 -12.88 4.67 7.86
C LEU A 243 -13.86 5.20 8.92
N GLY A 244 -13.75 6.48 9.28
CA GLY A 244 -14.68 7.14 10.20
C GLY A 244 -16.09 7.24 9.63
N GLU A 245 -16.24 7.51 8.34
CA GLU A 245 -17.53 7.58 7.66
C GLU A 245 -18.14 6.19 7.44
N PHE A 246 -17.31 5.22 7.04
CA PHE A 246 -17.73 3.83 6.87
C PHE A 246 -18.22 3.23 8.19
N TRP A 247 -17.58 3.54 9.32
CA TRP A 247 -18.08 3.13 10.64
C TRP A 247 -19.49 3.65 10.93
N LYS A 248 -19.79 4.91 10.58
CA LYS A 248 -21.11 5.51 10.83
C LYS A 248 -22.19 4.86 9.98
N ASN A 249 -21.90 4.61 8.70
CA ASN A 249 -22.88 4.14 7.73
C ASN A 249 -23.01 2.61 7.71
N TYR A 250 -21.93 1.87 8.01
CA TYR A 250 -21.85 0.41 7.95
C TYR A 250 -21.20 -0.21 9.19
N PRO A 251 -21.67 0.08 10.43
CA PRO A 251 -21.02 -0.37 11.66
C PRO A 251 -20.93 -1.89 11.78
N TYR A 252 -21.99 -2.62 11.37
CA TYR A 252 -21.99 -4.08 11.38
C TYR A 252 -20.92 -4.68 10.47
N ILE A 253 -20.77 -4.16 9.25
CA ILE A 253 -19.76 -4.64 8.29
C ILE A 253 -18.37 -4.35 8.83
N PHE A 254 -18.14 -3.13 9.33
CA PHE A 254 -16.87 -2.71 9.90
C PHE A 254 -16.42 -3.62 11.06
N ILE A 255 -17.28 -3.83 12.06
CA ILE A 255 -16.99 -4.68 13.24
C ILE A 255 -16.69 -6.11 12.81
N THR A 256 -17.52 -6.68 11.94
CA THR A 256 -17.35 -8.06 11.49
C THR A 256 -16.12 -8.23 10.59
N SER A 257 -15.69 -7.19 9.86
CA SER A 257 -14.44 -7.18 9.09
C SER A 257 -13.23 -7.14 10.03
N ILE A 258 -13.20 -6.25 11.02
CA ILE A 258 -12.14 -6.21 12.05
C ILE A 258 -12.04 -7.55 12.77
N GLY A 259 -13.16 -8.09 13.26
CA GLY A 259 -13.19 -9.36 13.97
C GLY A 259 -12.74 -10.55 13.10
N THR A 260 -12.90 -10.44 11.78
CA THR A 260 -12.42 -11.46 10.83
C THR A 260 -10.91 -11.35 10.62
N ALA A 261 -10.42 -10.17 10.25
CA ALA A 261 -8.99 -9.91 10.08
C ALA A 261 -8.22 -10.32 11.35
N PHE A 262 -8.75 -9.96 12.53
CA PHE A 262 -8.18 -10.34 13.82
C PHE A 262 -8.09 -11.86 14.02
N ARG A 263 -9.16 -12.61 13.73
CA ARG A 263 -9.16 -14.08 13.86
C ARG A 263 -8.14 -14.74 12.94
N TYR A 264 -8.06 -14.31 11.68
CA TYR A 264 -7.10 -14.86 10.74
C TYR A 264 -5.67 -14.49 11.10
N LEU A 265 -5.47 -13.29 11.65
CA LEU A 265 -4.17 -12.87 12.09
C LEU A 265 -3.69 -13.71 13.28
N LEU A 266 -4.57 -13.98 14.25
CA LEU A 266 -4.27 -14.92 15.34
C LEU A 266 -3.97 -16.33 14.82
N LYS A 267 -4.70 -16.80 13.80
CA LYS A 267 -4.40 -18.09 13.15
C LYS A 267 -3.02 -18.09 12.48
N ALA A 268 -2.70 -17.03 11.73
CA ALA A 268 -1.39 -16.86 11.09
C ALA A 268 -0.27 -16.87 12.14
N PHE A 269 -0.46 -16.16 13.25
CA PHE A 269 0.50 -16.14 14.35
C PHE A 269 0.60 -17.45 15.13
N ASN A 270 -0.51 -18.15 15.39
CA ASN A 270 -0.47 -19.45 16.05
C ASN A 270 0.26 -20.49 15.18
N LYS A 271 0.05 -20.42 13.87
CA LYS A 271 0.82 -21.21 12.89
C LYS A 271 2.29 -20.78 12.93
N ALA A 272 2.60 -19.48 12.90
CA ALA A 272 3.94 -18.92 13.03
C ALA A 272 4.66 -19.29 14.36
N LYS A 273 3.92 -19.42 15.46
CA LYS A 273 4.46 -19.84 16.77
C LYS A 273 4.81 -21.32 16.78
N SER A 274 4.00 -22.16 16.13
CA SER A 274 4.38 -23.56 15.83
C SER A 274 5.65 -23.63 14.97
N ILE A 275 5.84 -22.62 14.09
CA ILE A 275 6.99 -22.43 13.21
C ILE A 275 8.24 -21.86 13.91
N SER A 276 8.14 -21.32 15.14
CA SER A 276 9.35 -20.97 15.93
C SER A 276 10.24 -22.20 16.23
N LYS A 277 9.70 -23.43 16.05
CA LYS A 277 10.45 -24.69 16.04
C LYS A 277 11.10 -25.02 14.69
N MET A 278 10.75 -24.33 13.60
CA MET A 278 11.23 -24.54 12.22
C MET A 278 12.32 -23.55 11.78
N LYS A 279 13.24 -23.16 12.68
CA LYS A 279 14.37 -22.25 12.36
C LYS A 279 15.10 -22.64 11.06
N LYS A 280 15.23 -23.94 10.77
CA LYS A 280 15.93 -24.47 9.60
C LYS A 280 15.28 -24.10 8.25
N LYS A 281 13.95 -24.23 8.10
CA LYS A 281 13.27 -23.88 6.84
C LYS A 281 13.29 -22.36 6.60
N SER A 282 13.08 -21.58 7.66
CA SER A 282 13.22 -20.12 7.57
C SER A 282 14.64 -19.68 7.22
N SER A 283 15.67 -20.41 7.67
CA SER A 283 17.07 -20.18 7.27
C SER A 283 17.25 -20.45 5.78
N ALA A 284 16.77 -21.60 5.29
CA ALA A 284 16.91 -21.99 3.88
C ALA A 284 16.25 -20.99 2.91
N VAL A 285 15.07 -20.46 3.24
CA VAL A 285 14.42 -19.40 2.43
C VAL A 285 15.28 -18.13 2.40
N GLY A 286 15.85 -17.73 3.54
CA GLY A 286 16.73 -16.56 3.61
C GLY A 286 18.07 -16.76 2.90
N GLU A 287 18.68 -17.94 3.04
CA GLU A 287 19.89 -18.33 2.29
C GLU A 287 19.62 -18.27 0.78
N LYS A 288 18.46 -18.79 0.33
CA LYS A 288 18.09 -18.73 -1.08
C LYS A 288 17.85 -17.30 -1.58
N ASN A 289 17.26 -16.44 -0.75
CA ASN A 289 17.12 -15.02 -1.06
C ASN A 289 18.49 -14.36 -1.25
N ASN A 290 19.45 -14.65 -0.36
CA ASN A 290 20.81 -14.11 -0.45
C ASN A 290 21.57 -14.63 -1.69
N GLU A 291 21.38 -15.91 -2.05
CA GLU A 291 21.91 -16.45 -3.31
C GLU A 291 21.38 -15.69 -4.52
N LEU A 292 20.09 -15.31 -4.52
CA LEU A 292 19.49 -14.54 -5.61
C LEU A 292 20.01 -13.10 -5.65
N ILE A 293 20.24 -12.46 -4.49
CA ILE A 293 20.91 -11.13 -4.44
C ILE A 293 22.27 -11.20 -5.13
N LYS A 294 23.04 -12.25 -4.83
CA LYS A 294 24.35 -12.47 -5.46
C LYS A 294 24.23 -12.75 -6.96
N ALA A 295 23.25 -13.55 -7.37
CA ALA A 295 23.01 -13.78 -8.80
C ALA A 295 22.67 -12.47 -9.53
N GLU A 296 21.92 -11.55 -8.91
CA GLU A 296 21.66 -10.23 -9.48
C GLU A 296 22.93 -9.36 -9.54
N SER A 297 23.82 -9.42 -8.55
CA SER A 297 25.08 -8.67 -8.61
C SER A 297 25.97 -9.12 -9.78
N GLU A 298 26.08 -10.43 -9.97
CA GLU A 298 26.91 -11.05 -11.02
C GLU A 298 26.45 -10.70 -12.44
N LYS A 299 25.15 -10.38 -12.64
CA LYS A 299 24.61 -9.95 -13.95
C LYS A 299 25.15 -8.60 -14.42
N PHE A 300 25.41 -7.67 -13.51
CA PHE A 300 25.88 -6.32 -13.85
C PHE A 300 27.39 -6.20 -13.74
N TYR A 301 27.97 -6.74 -12.67
CA TYR A 301 29.39 -6.62 -12.37
C TYR A 301 29.93 -7.96 -11.83
N ASN A 302 30.18 -8.89 -12.74
CA ASN A 302 30.67 -10.22 -12.38
C ASN A 302 32.03 -10.16 -11.65
N GLY A 303 32.07 -10.68 -10.43
CA GLY A 303 33.28 -10.73 -9.59
C GLY A 303 33.61 -9.45 -8.81
N GLU A 304 32.84 -8.37 -8.97
CA GLU A 304 33.07 -7.09 -8.29
C GLU A 304 32.35 -7.05 -6.93
N LYS A 305 33.13 -7.17 -5.85
CA LYS A 305 32.57 -7.23 -4.48
C LYS A 305 31.81 -5.97 -4.06
N TRP A 306 32.23 -4.79 -4.53
CA TRP A 306 31.62 -3.54 -4.11
C TRP A 306 30.13 -3.46 -4.47
N PHE A 307 29.74 -4.02 -5.62
CA PHE A 307 28.36 -3.99 -6.09
C PHE A 307 27.52 -5.02 -5.33
N GLU A 308 28.05 -6.23 -5.13
CA GLU A 308 27.43 -7.24 -4.27
C GLU A 308 27.17 -6.70 -2.85
N GLU A 309 28.18 -6.09 -2.22
CA GLU A 309 28.07 -5.47 -0.90
C GLU A 309 27.05 -4.32 -0.88
N SER A 310 26.98 -3.54 -1.95
CA SER A 310 26.00 -2.47 -2.11
C SER A 310 24.58 -3.02 -2.17
N LEU A 311 24.34 -4.08 -2.94
CA LEU A 311 23.04 -4.73 -3.01
C LEU A 311 22.63 -5.32 -1.66
N PHE A 312 23.51 -6.03 -0.96
CA PHE A 312 23.21 -6.50 0.41
C PHE A 312 22.91 -5.35 1.37
N LYS A 313 23.60 -4.22 1.23
CA LYS A 313 23.30 -3.03 2.03
C LYS A 313 21.92 -2.47 1.70
N ILE A 314 21.54 -2.36 0.44
CA ILE A 314 20.20 -1.92 0.02
C ILE A 314 19.13 -2.86 0.57
N ASP A 315 19.28 -4.17 0.41
CA ASP A 315 18.37 -5.17 0.97
C ASP A 315 18.26 -5.07 2.51
N SER A 316 19.34 -4.72 3.20
CA SER A 316 19.31 -4.51 4.66
C SER A 316 18.56 -3.24 5.10
N MET A 317 18.34 -2.27 4.21
CA MET A 317 17.56 -1.07 4.51
C MET A 317 16.05 -1.32 4.53
N LYS A 318 15.59 -2.51 4.13
CA LYS A 318 14.17 -2.86 4.18
C LYS A 318 13.62 -2.67 5.59
N ALA A 319 12.41 -2.15 5.68
CA ALA A 319 11.71 -2.01 6.95
C ALA A 319 11.43 -3.40 7.52
N GLU A 320 11.58 -3.57 8.84
CA GLU A 320 11.24 -4.83 9.50
C GLU A 320 9.75 -5.16 9.28
N PRO A 321 9.41 -6.31 8.65
CA PRO A 321 8.01 -6.67 8.44
C PRO A 321 7.31 -6.82 9.79
N ILE A 322 6.16 -6.16 10.00
CA ILE A 322 5.53 -6.15 11.33
C ILE A 322 5.20 -7.56 11.84
N LEU A 323 4.83 -8.48 10.95
CA LEU A 323 4.50 -9.86 11.31
C LEU A 323 5.69 -10.65 11.88
N SER A 324 6.93 -10.23 11.61
CA SER A 324 8.15 -10.84 12.15
C SER A 324 8.33 -10.58 13.66
N ASN A 325 7.74 -9.50 14.18
CA ASN A 325 7.86 -9.05 15.57
C ASN A 325 6.90 -9.76 16.56
N GLY A 326 6.13 -10.74 16.06
CA GLY A 326 5.25 -11.59 16.83
C GLY A 326 3.87 -10.98 17.18
N PRO A 327 2.89 -11.83 17.53
CA PRO A 327 1.49 -11.44 17.71
C PRO A 327 1.32 -10.38 18.78
N TYR A 328 2.02 -10.52 19.92
CA TYR A 328 1.82 -9.66 21.07
C TYR A 328 2.22 -8.21 20.80
N ARG A 329 3.34 -7.98 20.10
CA ARG A 329 3.81 -6.63 19.78
C ARG A 329 2.92 -5.97 18.74
N PHE A 330 2.47 -6.71 17.73
CA PHE A 330 1.46 -6.24 16.79
C PHE A 330 0.14 -5.87 17.49
N LEU A 331 -0.40 -6.79 18.31
CA LEU A 331 -1.64 -6.60 19.05
C LEU A 331 -1.55 -5.38 19.96
N TRP A 332 -0.47 -5.29 20.75
CA TRP A 332 -0.18 -4.14 21.58
C TRP A 332 -0.17 -2.84 20.78
N ASN A 333 0.45 -2.82 19.60
CA ASN A 333 0.48 -1.64 18.74
C ASN A 333 -0.90 -1.22 18.23
N MET A 334 -1.80 -2.17 17.95
CA MET A 334 -3.19 -1.86 17.57
C MET A 334 -4.00 -1.35 18.76
N ILE A 335 -3.88 -1.98 19.93
CA ILE A 335 -4.76 -1.70 21.08
C ILE A 335 -4.26 -0.55 21.95
N LYS A 336 -2.95 -0.24 21.98
CA LYS A 336 -2.37 0.76 22.90
C LYS A 336 -2.99 2.14 22.74
N THR A 337 -3.34 2.55 21.52
CA THR A 337 -3.92 3.87 21.25
C THR A 337 -5.37 3.96 21.73
N PRO A 338 -6.27 3.00 21.43
CA PRO A 338 -7.60 2.97 22.03
C PRO A 338 -7.56 2.72 23.55
N LEU A 339 -6.66 1.90 24.08
CA LEU A 339 -6.46 1.73 25.54
C LEU A 339 -6.03 3.03 26.22
N LYS A 340 -5.12 3.79 25.62
CA LYS A 340 -4.80 5.15 26.08
C LYS A 340 -6.03 6.06 26.07
N GLY A 341 -6.94 5.88 25.11
CA GLY A 341 -8.26 6.52 25.10
C GLY A 341 -9.14 6.11 26.28
N LEU A 342 -9.23 4.81 26.56
CA LEU A 342 -9.99 4.26 27.69
C LEU A 342 -9.45 4.73 29.03
N ILE A 343 -8.13 4.91 29.20
CA ILE A 343 -7.54 5.48 30.42
C ILE A 343 -8.11 6.86 30.74
N TRP A 344 -8.45 7.66 29.72
CA TRP A 344 -9.14 8.93 29.96
C TRP A 344 -10.58 8.75 30.41
N VAL A 345 -11.22 7.63 30.06
CA VAL A 345 -12.62 7.32 30.40
C VAL A 345 -12.75 6.56 31.74
N LEU A 346 -11.67 5.94 32.25
CA LEU A 346 -11.67 5.20 33.51
C LEU A 346 -11.99 6.04 34.77
N PRO A 347 -11.50 7.29 34.93
CA PRO A 347 -11.90 8.17 36.04
C PRO A 347 -13.41 8.43 36.12
N PHE A 348 -14.13 8.30 35.00
CA PHE A 348 -15.59 8.47 34.96
C PHE A 348 -16.33 7.29 35.62
N TYR A 349 -15.85 6.06 35.43
CA TYR A 349 -16.39 4.90 36.13
C TYR A 349 -16.09 4.95 37.63
N ALA A 350 -14.94 5.55 38.01
CA ALA A 350 -14.58 5.76 39.40
C ALA A 350 -15.48 6.80 40.11
N LEU A 351 -16.04 7.78 39.39
CA LEU A 351 -17.02 8.74 39.93
C LEU A 351 -18.32 8.06 40.39
N PHE A 352 -18.74 6.97 39.73
CA PHE A 352 -19.89 6.15 40.16
C PHE A 352 -19.60 5.27 41.39
N LEU A 353 -18.33 5.16 41.79
CA LEU A 353 -17.91 4.47 43.00
C LEU A 353 -17.70 5.44 44.19
N LEU A 354 -17.90 6.74 44.00
CA LEU A 354 -17.80 7.71 45.09
C LEU A 354 -19.01 7.58 46.04
N PRO A 355 -18.80 7.73 47.36
CA PRO A 355 -19.88 7.70 48.34
C PRO A 355 -20.88 8.84 48.09
N ASP A 356 -22.11 8.65 48.56
CA ASP A 356 -23.20 9.63 48.41
C ASP A 356 -22.82 10.99 49.02
N PHE A 357 -22.88 12.05 48.22
CA PHE A 357 -22.54 13.40 48.63
C PHE A 357 -23.64 14.08 49.47
N SER A 358 -24.78 13.42 49.68
CA SER A 358 -25.90 13.93 50.48
C SER A 358 -25.49 14.34 51.90
N ASP A 359 -24.58 13.57 52.51
CA ASP A 359 -24.10 13.81 53.88
C ASP A 359 -23.09 14.97 53.93
N LEU A 360 -22.28 15.13 52.88
CA LEU A 360 -21.30 16.22 52.77
C LEU A 360 -22.00 17.59 52.68
N LEU A 361 -23.15 17.65 52.00
CA LEU A 361 -23.93 18.86 51.82
C LEU A 361 -24.98 19.10 52.90
N LYS A 362 -25.03 18.24 53.94
CA LYS A 362 -25.96 18.35 55.07
C LYS A 362 -27.42 18.57 54.61
N ILE A 363 -27.83 17.89 53.53
CA ILE A 363 -29.15 18.09 52.91
C ILE A 363 -30.28 17.84 53.93
N ASN A 364 -30.06 16.92 54.86
CA ASN A 364 -30.99 16.59 55.94
C ASN A 364 -31.20 17.74 56.96
N GLU A 365 -30.30 18.73 57.04
CA GLU A 365 -30.39 19.89 57.92
C GLU A 365 -31.16 21.08 57.28
N ILE A 366 -31.61 20.95 56.02
CA ILE A 366 -32.35 22.01 55.32
C ILE A 366 -33.76 22.15 55.91
N ARG A 367 -34.07 23.36 56.42
CA ARG A 367 -35.33 23.68 57.14
C ARG A 367 -36.59 23.68 56.26
N ASN A 368 -36.45 23.78 54.94
CA ASN A 368 -37.59 23.79 54.01
C ASN A 368 -37.87 22.35 53.53
N ASP A 369 -38.99 21.79 53.95
CA ASP A 369 -39.35 20.37 53.70
C ASP A 369 -39.51 20.04 52.20
N ILE A 370 -40.06 20.96 51.41
CA ILE A 370 -40.22 20.77 49.96
C ILE A 370 -38.85 20.72 49.28
N LEU A 371 -37.99 21.69 49.60
CA LEU A 371 -36.63 21.76 49.04
C LEU A 371 -35.79 20.55 49.44
N ARG A 372 -35.87 20.12 50.71
CA ARG A 372 -35.19 18.91 51.21
C ARG A 372 -35.64 17.66 50.46
N THR A 373 -36.93 17.52 50.21
CA THR A 373 -37.49 16.35 49.52
C THR A 373 -37.05 16.30 48.05
N ILE A 374 -37.07 17.44 47.35
CA ILE A 374 -36.58 17.55 45.97
C ILE A 374 -35.09 17.22 45.89
N LEU A 375 -34.27 17.78 46.79
CA LEU A 375 -32.83 17.49 46.82
C LEU A 375 -32.54 16.02 47.13
N ASN A 376 -33.23 15.42 48.10
CA ASN A 376 -33.07 13.99 48.40
C ASN A 376 -33.41 13.11 47.19
N ILE A 377 -34.46 13.42 46.42
CA ILE A 377 -34.79 12.70 45.17
C ILE A 377 -33.68 12.87 44.12
N LEU A 378 -33.16 14.09 43.94
CA LEU A 378 -32.09 14.37 42.97
C LEU A 378 -30.79 13.62 43.29
N PHE A 379 -30.39 13.56 44.57
CA PHE A 379 -29.21 12.83 45.03
C PHE A 379 -29.42 11.31 45.01
N MET A 380 -30.63 10.83 45.36
CA MET A 380 -30.98 9.42 45.22
C MET A 380 -30.90 8.95 43.75
N LEU A 381 -31.27 9.82 42.81
CA LEU A 381 -31.15 9.59 41.37
C LEU A 381 -29.74 9.89 40.80
N LYS A 382 -28.77 10.26 41.65
CA LYS A 382 -27.38 10.59 41.26
C LYS A 382 -27.25 11.72 40.23
N ILE A 383 -28.24 12.61 40.15
CA ILE A 383 -28.27 13.70 39.15
C ILE A 383 -27.06 14.65 39.29
N PRO A 384 -26.64 15.08 40.49
CA PRO A 384 -25.45 15.93 40.66
C PRO A 384 -24.16 15.24 40.18
N GLU A 385 -23.98 13.96 40.48
CA GLU A 385 -22.84 13.16 40.03
C GLU A 385 -22.84 12.99 38.51
N ILE A 386 -24.01 12.79 37.89
CA ILE A 386 -24.18 12.72 36.44
C ILE A 386 -23.84 14.07 35.78
N LEU A 387 -24.29 15.20 36.34
CA LEU A 387 -23.97 16.54 35.82
C LEU A 387 -22.49 16.89 35.98
N ALA A 388 -21.88 16.55 37.12
CA ALA A 388 -20.45 16.72 37.34
C ALA A 388 -19.63 15.86 36.37
N ALA A 389 -20.05 14.61 36.13
CA ALA A 389 -19.44 13.74 35.12
C ALA A 389 -19.56 14.34 33.72
N LEU A 390 -20.73 14.86 33.33
CA LEU A 390 -20.96 15.48 32.02
C LEU A 390 -20.09 16.73 31.81
N LEU A 391 -20.01 17.63 32.79
CA LEU A 391 -19.17 18.84 32.72
C LEU A 391 -17.69 18.48 32.65
N LEU A 392 -17.25 17.51 33.44
CA LEU A 392 -15.88 16.99 33.38
C LEU A 392 -15.60 16.29 32.05
N THR A 393 -16.59 15.61 31.45
CA THR A 393 -16.49 15.02 30.10
C THR A 393 -16.25 16.10 29.07
N ILE A 394 -17.06 17.17 29.09
CA ILE A 394 -16.91 18.30 28.16
C ILE A 394 -15.53 18.95 28.33
N LEU A 395 -15.08 19.16 29.58
CA LEU A 395 -13.77 19.73 29.88
C LEU A 395 -12.62 18.83 29.40
N LEU A 396 -12.66 17.53 29.68
CA LEU A 396 -11.60 16.59 29.28
C LEU A 396 -11.60 16.34 27.77
N ILE A 397 -12.77 16.28 27.12
CA ILE A 397 -12.85 16.27 25.65
C ILE A 397 -12.24 17.55 25.11
N SER A 398 -12.54 18.71 25.69
CA SER A 398 -11.97 19.99 25.25
C SER A 398 -10.45 20.04 25.43
N ILE A 399 -9.92 19.60 26.58
CA ILE A 399 -8.48 19.49 26.85
C ILE A 399 -7.82 18.49 25.90
N ARG A 400 -8.42 17.31 25.68
CA ARG A 400 -7.92 16.31 24.73
C ARG A 400 -7.90 16.85 23.31
N THR A 401 -8.96 17.52 22.88
CA THR A 401 -9.08 18.10 21.55
C THR A 401 -8.07 19.23 21.37
N TRP A 402 -7.84 20.03 22.41
CA TRP A 402 -6.81 21.07 22.45
C TRP A 402 -5.38 20.50 22.41
N LEU A 403 -5.08 19.48 23.22
CA LEU A 403 -3.80 18.77 23.22
C LEU A 403 -3.54 18.08 21.88
N ARG A 404 -4.58 17.48 21.26
CA ARG A 404 -4.48 16.86 19.94
C ARG A 404 -4.22 17.92 18.87
N LYS A 405 -4.98 19.02 18.84
CA LYS A 405 -4.72 20.17 17.95
C LYS A 405 -3.31 20.74 18.13
N LYS A 406 -2.79 20.80 19.36
CA LYS A 406 -1.44 21.27 19.65
C LYS A 406 -0.35 20.29 19.17
N LYS A 407 -0.64 18.99 19.19
CA LYS A 407 0.25 17.94 18.67
C LYS A 407 0.21 17.86 17.14
N ASP A 408 -0.98 17.96 16.56
CA ASP A 408 -1.19 18.02 15.10
C ASP A 408 -0.55 19.30 14.52
N LYS A 409 -0.53 20.41 15.27
CA LYS A 409 0.24 21.63 14.93
C LYS A 409 1.77 21.50 15.08
N LYS A 410 2.28 20.43 15.70
CA LYS A 410 3.72 20.21 15.96
C LYS A 410 4.29 18.95 15.29
N GLY A 411 3.48 18.15 14.60
CA GLY A 411 3.85 16.81 14.16
C GLY A 411 3.64 16.60 12.67
N LYS A 412 4.65 16.02 12.02
CA LYS A 412 4.57 15.45 10.67
C LYS A 412 3.44 14.40 10.62
N SER A 413 2.68 14.35 9.53
CA SER A 413 1.71 13.27 9.31
C SER A 413 2.44 11.93 9.20
N LYS A 414 1.74 10.82 9.51
CA LYS A 414 2.26 9.47 9.27
C LYS A 414 2.62 9.25 7.80
N SER A 415 1.90 9.88 6.87
CA SER A 415 2.24 9.88 5.44
C SER A 415 3.57 10.58 5.17
N ASP A 416 3.86 11.66 5.89
CA ASP A 416 5.09 12.44 5.71
C ASP A 416 6.29 11.67 6.26
N GLU A 417 6.11 10.96 7.38
CA GLU A 417 7.15 10.05 7.92
C GLU A 417 7.54 8.98 6.90
N VAL A 418 6.56 8.33 6.24
CA VAL A 418 6.82 7.33 5.20
C VAL A 418 7.53 7.96 3.99
N ARG A 419 7.07 9.11 3.49
CA ARG A 419 7.72 9.82 2.38
C ARG A 419 9.17 10.17 2.70
N ILE A 420 9.45 10.67 3.91
CA ILE A 420 10.82 10.99 4.34
C ILE A 420 11.69 9.75 4.36
N MET A 421 11.23 8.65 4.96
CA MET A 421 11.98 7.39 5.01
C MET A 421 12.29 6.86 3.62
N ILE A 422 11.33 6.94 2.69
CA ILE A 422 11.51 6.50 1.31
C ILE A 422 12.57 7.37 0.59
N ARG A 423 12.51 8.70 0.74
CA ARG A 423 13.50 9.62 0.17
C ARG A 423 14.91 9.38 0.75
N GLU A 424 15.02 9.11 2.04
CA GLU A 424 16.31 8.77 2.69
C GLU A 424 16.90 7.46 2.15
N SER A 425 16.06 6.44 1.92
CA SER A 425 16.50 5.21 1.26
C SER A 425 16.95 5.47 -0.18
N ALA A 426 16.22 6.29 -0.93
CA ALA A 426 16.60 6.68 -2.28
C ALA A 426 17.96 7.40 -2.33
N LEU A 427 18.23 8.32 -1.39
CA LEU A 427 19.55 8.95 -1.25
C LEU A 427 20.66 7.92 -1.06
N LYS A 428 20.49 6.97 -0.14
CA LYS A 428 21.50 5.93 0.12
C LYS A 428 21.73 5.05 -1.11
N ILE A 429 20.69 4.70 -1.85
CA ILE A 429 20.83 3.94 -3.11
C ILE A 429 21.63 4.74 -4.13
N ALA A 430 21.30 6.03 -4.30
CA ALA A 430 22.01 6.91 -5.22
C ALA A 430 23.50 6.99 -4.89
N GLU A 431 23.86 7.09 -3.60
CA GLU A 431 25.25 7.11 -3.14
C GLU A 431 25.98 5.77 -3.35
N LEU A 432 25.32 4.65 -3.03
CA LEU A 432 25.90 3.31 -3.14
C LEU A 432 26.16 2.91 -4.59
N LEU A 433 25.18 3.18 -5.47
CA LEU A 433 25.21 2.76 -6.86
C LEU A 433 25.72 3.87 -7.80
N LYS A 434 25.94 5.08 -7.27
CA LYS A 434 26.40 6.27 -8.00
C LYS A 434 25.51 6.60 -9.20
N VAL A 435 24.19 6.52 -9.02
CA VAL A 435 23.21 6.80 -10.09
C VAL A 435 22.67 8.22 -10.00
N LYS A 436 22.40 8.84 -11.16
CA LYS A 436 21.81 10.18 -11.25
C LYS A 436 20.33 10.21 -10.88
N TYR A 437 19.59 9.13 -11.14
CA TYR A 437 18.15 9.06 -10.93
C TYR A 437 17.76 7.79 -10.17
N VAL A 438 16.97 7.94 -9.11
CA VAL A 438 16.32 6.83 -8.38
C VAL A 438 14.82 6.97 -8.57
N VAL A 439 14.16 5.92 -9.07
CA VAL A 439 12.74 5.96 -9.44
C VAL A 439 11.96 4.86 -8.71
N PHE A 440 10.96 5.26 -7.92
CA PHE A 440 10.00 4.36 -7.25
C PHE A 440 8.57 4.55 -7.76
N GLY A 441 7.63 3.69 -7.35
CA GLY A 441 6.19 3.78 -7.66
C GLY A 441 5.24 3.67 -6.46
N HIS A 442 5.65 2.93 -5.43
CA HIS A 442 4.85 2.41 -4.31
C HIS A 442 3.84 3.33 -3.57
N THR A 443 4.01 4.65 -3.56
CA THR A 443 3.20 5.48 -2.63
C THR A 443 1.87 5.92 -3.23
N HIS A 444 1.65 5.72 -4.53
CA HIS A 444 0.54 6.27 -5.30
C HIS A 444 0.54 7.83 -5.35
N TYR A 445 1.59 8.48 -4.86
CA TYR A 445 1.78 9.93 -4.91
C TYR A 445 2.99 10.27 -5.77
N ALA A 446 2.75 11.01 -6.85
CA ALA A 446 3.81 11.56 -7.68
C ALA A 446 4.71 12.47 -6.82
N ASP A 447 6.03 12.27 -6.92
CA ASP A 447 7.01 12.99 -6.12
C ASP A 447 8.29 13.25 -6.92
N ILE A 448 8.92 14.40 -6.67
CA ILE A 448 10.22 14.78 -7.21
C ILE A 448 11.02 15.40 -6.08
N ASN A 449 12.21 14.88 -5.81
CA ASN A 449 13.08 15.43 -4.77
C ASN A 449 14.54 15.41 -5.21
N LYS A 450 15.24 16.54 -5.04
CA LYS A 450 16.69 16.59 -5.23
C LYS A 450 17.36 15.95 -4.03
N LEU A 451 18.06 14.84 -4.25
CA LEU A 451 18.69 14.05 -3.18
C LEU A 451 20.04 14.66 -2.75
N ASN A 452 20.87 15.01 -3.73
CA ASN A 452 22.16 15.65 -3.54
C ASN A 452 22.48 16.53 -4.77
N ASN A 453 23.73 16.99 -4.94
CA ASN A 453 24.09 17.85 -6.07
C ASN A 453 23.88 17.19 -7.44
N ASP A 454 24.04 15.87 -7.52
CA ASP A 454 24.13 15.11 -8.77
C ASP A 454 23.02 14.08 -8.93
N SER A 455 22.11 13.94 -7.94
CA SER A 455 21.10 12.88 -7.91
C SER A 455 19.70 13.38 -7.58
N PHE A 456 18.70 12.78 -8.23
CA PHE A 456 17.28 13.06 -8.02
C PHE A 456 16.49 11.78 -7.74
N TYR A 457 15.46 11.93 -6.90
CA TYR A 457 14.44 10.94 -6.64
C TYR A 457 13.15 11.30 -7.37
N PHE A 458 12.52 10.27 -7.93
CA PHE A 458 11.20 10.34 -8.53
C PHE A 458 10.30 9.24 -7.94
N ASN A 459 9.06 9.59 -7.66
CA ASN A 459 7.98 8.61 -7.51
C ASN A 459 7.02 8.75 -8.69
N THR A 460 6.76 7.65 -9.40
CA THR A 460 5.89 7.63 -10.58
C THR A 460 4.43 7.82 -10.25
N GLY A 461 4.02 7.75 -8.98
CA GLY A 461 2.64 7.92 -8.57
C GLY A 461 1.81 6.70 -8.90
N THR A 462 0.67 6.88 -9.54
CA THR A 462 -0.26 5.78 -9.84
C THR A 462 -1.07 6.04 -11.10
N TRP A 463 -1.54 4.97 -11.70
CA TRP A 463 -2.52 4.99 -12.78
C TRP A 463 -3.94 4.72 -12.27
N MET A 464 -4.13 4.50 -10.96
CA MET A 464 -5.42 4.45 -10.28
C MET A 464 -6.04 5.85 -10.11
N GLY A 465 -7.34 5.87 -9.82
CA GLY A 465 -8.06 7.08 -9.46
C GLY A 465 -7.93 7.33 -7.97
N ILE A 466 -7.26 8.41 -7.55
CA ILE A 466 -7.13 8.77 -6.13
C ILE A 466 -8.09 9.91 -5.79
N PHE A 467 -8.96 9.69 -4.81
CA PHE A 467 -9.97 10.68 -4.41
C PHE A 467 -9.55 11.36 -3.11
N ALA A 468 -8.99 12.56 -3.25
CA ALA A 468 -8.53 13.39 -2.14
C ALA A 468 -9.17 14.78 -2.23
N PRO A 469 -10.35 15.02 -1.61
CA PRO A 469 -11.06 16.29 -1.71
C PRO A 469 -10.25 17.52 -1.27
N GLU A 470 -9.21 17.31 -0.44
CA GLU A 470 -8.33 18.36 0.05
C GLU A 470 -7.22 18.74 -0.95
N GLU A 471 -6.96 17.90 -1.96
CA GLU A 471 -5.92 18.09 -2.99
C GLU A 471 -6.50 18.48 -4.38
N GLU A 472 -7.83 18.48 -4.55
CA GLU A 472 -8.52 18.72 -5.84
C GLU A 472 -8.13 20.04 -6.52
N LEU A 473 -7.64 21.04 -5.76
CA LEU A 473 -7.22 22.34 -6.31
C LEU A 473 -5.98 22.26 -7.21
N TYR A 474 -5.10 21.29 -6.98
CA TYR A 474 -3.83 21.16 -7.71
C TYR A 474 -3.53 19.74 -8.16
N ARG A 475 -4.42 18.79 -7.83
CA ARG A 475 -4.26 17.38 -8.16
C ARG A 475 -5.59 16.79 -8.65
N ASN A 476 -5.61 16.41 -9.93
CA ASN A 476 -6.72 15.65 -10.50
C ASN A 476 -6.82 14.25 -9.87
N SER A 477 -8.03 13.69 -9.78
CA SER A 477 -8.20 12.32 -9.28
C SER A 477 -7.54 11.27 -10.17
N LYS A 478 -7.52 11.51 -11.47
CA LYS A 478 -6.83 10.69 -12.47
C LYS A 478 -5.49 11.33 -12.80
N GLN A 479 -4.41 10.66 -12.42
CA GLN A 479 -3.06 11.20 -12.52
C GLN A 479 -2.31 10.69 -13.76
N PHE A 480 -2.33 9.37 -14.05
CA PHE A 480 -1.60 8.78 -15.20
C PHE A 480 -0.15 9.25 -15.29
N THR A 481 0.50 9.32 -14.14
CA THR A 481 1.85 9.84 -14.00
C THR A 481 2.87 8.78 -14.38
N TYR A 482 3.99 9.23 -14.95
CA TYR A 482 5.07 8.36 -15.39
C TYR A 482 6.38 9.13 -15.46
N PHE A 483 7.48 8.40 -15.32
CA PHE A 483 8.82 8.94 -15.49
C PHE A 483 9.27 8.74 -16.93
N LEU A 484 9.83 9.78 -17.53
CA LEU A 484 10.45 9.76 -18.85
C LEU A 484 11.93 10.07 -18.70
N TYR A 485 12.77 9.21 -19.28
CA TYR A 485 14.18 9.49 -19.51
C TYR A 485 14.51 9.43 -20.99
N GLU A 486 15.03 10.53 -21.53
CA GLU A 486 15.38 10.70 -22.95
C GLU A 486 16.52 11.73 -23.04
N ASN A 487 17.54 11.48 -23.86
CA ASN A 487 18.69 12.38 -24.06
C ASN A 487 19.41 12.82 -22.75
N ASP A 488 19.65 11.89 -21.82
CA ASP A 488 20.27 12.14 -20.50
C ASP A 488 19.50 13.08 -19.53
N ASP A 489 18.27 13.44 -19.91
CA ASP A 489 17.34 14.23 -19.11
C ASP A 489 16.21 13.35 -18.57
N ALA A 490 15.72 13.68 -17.38
CA ALA A 490 14.66 12.95 -16.71
C ALA A 490 13.52 13.88 -16.28
N LYS A 491 12.28 13.47 -16.55
CA LYS A 491 11.09 14.24 -16.24
C LYS A 491 10.02 13.35 -15.62
N LEU A 492 9.26 13.92 -14.69
CA LEU A 492 8.00 13.36 -14.26
C LEU A 492 6.87 14.04 -15.03
N LEU A 493 6.10 13.23 -15.75
CA LEU A 493 5.04 13.70 -16.63
C LEU A 493 3.73 13.02 -16.25
N HIS A 494 2.62 13.61 -16.65
CA HIS A 494 1.33 12.95 -16.68
C HIS A 494 0.80 12.87 -18.10
N TRP A 495 0.04 11.82 -18.40
CA TRP A 495 -0.66 11.70 -19.67
C TRP A 495 -1.95 12.54 -19.64
N ASN A 496 -2.02 13.61 -20.43
CA ASN A 496 -3.23 14.39 -20.57
C ASN A 496 -4.17 13.70 -21.57
N ILE A 497 -5.23 13.08 -21.04
CA ILE A 497 -6.22 12.32 -21.82
C ILE A 497 -7.08 13.17 -22.76
N GLU A 498 -7.21 14.47 -22.50
CA GLU A 498 -8.01 15.37 -23.36
C GLU A 498 -7.23 15.82 -24.59
N ARG A 499 -5.89 15.83 -24.47
CA ARG A 499 -4.97 16.30 -25.52
C ARG A 499 -4.21 15.17 -26.21
N ASP A 500 -4.27 13.96 -25.66
CA ASP A 500 -3.42 12.83 -26.02
C ASP A 500 -1.95 13.24 -26.11
N PHE A 501 -1.50 13.97 -25.08
CA PHE A 501 -0.17 14.57 -25.04
C PHE A 501 0.41 14.56 -23.61
N PRO A 502 1.74 14.42 -23.46
CA PRO A 502 2.39 14.46 -22.16
C PRO A 502 2.52 15.89 -21.59
N GLU A 503 2.25 16.04 -20.29
CA GLU A 503 2.35 17.31 -19.57
C GLU A 503 3.17 17.17 -18.28
N VAL A 504 3.72 18.27 -17.77
CA VAL A 504 4.55 18.26 -16.56
C VAL A 504 3.66 18.08 -15.34
N VAL A 505 4.06 17.17 -14.44
CA VAL A 505 3.34 16.97 -13.17
C VAL A 505 3.52 18.18 -12.25
N VAL A 506 2.43 18.66 -11.68
CA VAL A 506 2.46 19.64 -10.59
C VAL A 506 2.64 18.91 -9.28
N VAL A 507 3.86 18.95 -8.72
CA VAL A 507 4.15 18.43 -7.38
C VAL A 507 4.18 19.60 -6.41
N VAL A 508 3.27 19.57 -5.42
CA VAL A 508 3.21 20.58 -4.37
C VAL A 508 3.87 20.04 -3.12
N GLU A 509 4.94 20.70 -2.69
CA GLU A 509 5.54 20.43 -1.39
C GLU A 509 4.64 21.02 -0.29
N THR A 510 3.91 20.15 0.40
CA THR A 510 3.23 20.53 1.63
C THR A 510 4.28 20.56 2.73
N GLU A 511 4.95 21.70 2.92
CA GLU A 511 5.65 21.91 4.19
C GLU A 511 4.62 21.77 5.32
N THR A 512 4.97 21.06 6.40
CA THR A 512 4.32 21.32 7.69
C THR A 512 4.34 22.83 7.87
N PRO A 513 3.19 23.50 8.13
CA PRO A 513 3.17 24.94 8.32
C PRO A 513 4.33 25.25 9.26
N LEU A 514 5.27 26.09 8.81
CA LEU A 514 6.27 26.68 9.68
C LEU A 514 5.51 27.02 10.95
N THR A 515 5.92 26.44 12.07
CA THR A 515 5.44 26.89 13.36
C THR A 515 5.70 28.37 13.33
N GLN A 516 4.67 29.20 13.06
CA GLN A 516 4.74 30.60 13.35
C GLN A 516 5.07 30.59 14.83
N ASP A 517 6.32 30.92 15.11
CA ASP A 517 6.86 31.01 16.43
C ASP A 517 5.85 31.85 17.25
N GLU A 518 5.09 31.16 18.10
CA GLU A 518 4.38 31.77 19.23
C GLU A 518 5.38 32.44 20.20
N ASP A 519 6.67 32.38 19.89
CA ASP A 519 7.71 33.22 20.46
C ASP A 519 7.61 34.70 20.03
N SER A 520 6.85 35.07 19.00
CA SER A 520 6.76 36.47 18.55
C SER A 520 5.82 37.35 19.39
N ILE A 521 4.66 36.86 19.85
CA ILE A 521 3.74 37.70 20.64
C ILE A 521 4.19 37.82 22.10
N LEU A 522 4.71 36.75 22.70
CA LEU A 522 5.24 36.76 24.06
C LEU A 522 6.57 37.53 24.17
N LYS A 523 7.50 37.42 23.20
CA LYS A 523 8.72 38.27 23.19
C LYS A 523 8.40 39.75 23.01
N ILE A 524 7.39 40.10 22.19
CA ILE A 524 6.96 41.50 22.04
C ILE A 524 6.34 42.03 23.34
N PHE A 525 5.64 41.19 24.12
CA PHE A 525 5.05 41.59 25.40
C PHE A 525 6.10 41.73 26.52
N PHE A 526 7.12 40.86 26.54
CA PHE A 526 8.18 40.89 27.56
C PHE A 526 9.38 41.80 27.23
N GLN A 527 9.45 42.40 26.03
CA GLN A 527 10.41 43.47 25.73
C GLN A 527 9.86 44.89 26.02
N ARG A 528 8.60 45.00 26.44
CA ARG A 528 7.95 46.28 26.80
C ARG A 528 7.54 46.36 28.29
N LEU A 529 8.00 45.42 29.11
CA LEU A 529 8.04 45.49 30.58
C LEU A 529 9.51 45.56 30.99
#